data_AF-A0A1F3DBV2-F1
#
_entry.id   AF-A0A1F3DBV2-F1
#
_cell.length_a   1.000
_cell.length_b   1.000
_cell.length_c   1.000
_cell.angle_alpha   90.00
_cell.angle_beta   90.00
_cell.angle_gamma   90.00
#
_symmetry.space_group_name_H-M   'P 1'
#
loop_
_entity.id
_entity.type
_entity.pdbx_description
1 polymer ?
#
loop_
_entity_poly.entity_id
_entity_poly.type
_entity_poly.pdbx_seq_one_letter_code
_entity_poly.pdbx_strand_id
1 'polypeptide(L)'
;ADGIFLDTMKNAPDFREKLDNVKPGIVMEGEIALPVEHVQTHHMSWAQWFKDSYVPGVYRNKWFERCHMQHAISRWSPVKSDQIQTAWMNGSGILIWENVFGQWLGWNEKDKGTYRIMKAIQHQFADIFSGESWTPLSQESPLKGVFINLWEKDKLKLWTLINRNEFPAEGVMMETDYQEGMHYFDLGSGQEIHSGKRGPVVVKGRIDPRGIACILSIPEKETGSAFRNFIVRQNKNRLNRSGDITIPVLNNRVISKTGSVKYPVPMKSMVSIPAVSVNLTMEYNFRECGAYGNMQEHLAISAKQKLHSICTISKQVSINRFAIDETPVTNAQYQEFIKASGYKPKYPESFLKHWINGKIPAGKEDHPVVYVDLIDARAYAIWAGKRLPSEEEWQIAAQGPDGLMYPWGNEMEDNRCNRNTNGVTTAVKAFPQGVSAYGCYDMCGNTWELTGNEYSDGRTRFVILKGGSCFKAGGSVWYMDGGPQKNSFFAKMLLMWPGLDRCSTVGFRCITDL
;
A
#
# COMPACT_ATOMS: atom_id res chain seq x y z
N ALA A 1 -10.58 -19.53 -6.91
CA ALA A 1 -9.57 -18.59 -7.45
C ALA A 1 -8.99 -19.19 -8.71
N ASP A 2 -8.60 -18.36 -9.68
CA ASP A 2 -7.92 -18.79 -10.91
C ASP A 2 -6.39 -18.89 -10.72
N GLY A 3 -5.88 -18.36 -9.61
CA GLY A 3 -4.49 -18.44 -9.21
C GLY A 3 -4.27 -18.24 -7.71
N ILE A 4 -3.03 -18.46 -7.27
CA ILE A 4 -2.54 -18.24 -5.92
C ILE A 4 -1.32 -17.32 -6.00
N PHE A 5 -1.38 -16.25 -5.21
CA PHE A 5 -0.27 -15.33 -5.00
C PHE A 5 0.52 -15.79 -3.76
N LEU A 6 1.81 -16.04 -3.90
CA LEU A 6 2.66 -16.64 -2.86
C LEU A 6 3.28 -15.59 -1.91
N ASP A 7 3.02 -14.31 -2.14
CA ASP A 7 3.55 -13.19 -1.35
C ASP A 7 5.06 -13.34 -1.12
N THR A 8 5.57 -13.18 0.10
CA THR A 8 7.01 -13.26 0.41
C THR A 8 7.72 -14.57 0.03
N MET A 9 7.00 -15.59 -0.43
CA MET A 9 7.59 -16.81 -0.97
C MET A 9 7.90 -16.68 -2.46
N LYS A 10 9.17 -16.88 -2.81
CA LYS A 10 9.62 -16.88 -4.22
C LYS A 10 9.07 -18.07 -5.01
N ASN A 11 8.92 -19.22 -4.35
CA ASN A 11 8.43 -20.46 -4.93
C ASN A 11 7.79 -21.34 -3.84
N ALA A 12 7.02 -22.33 -4.25
CA ALA A 12 6.46 -23.38 -3.40
C ALA A 12 6.37 -24.72 -4.17
N PRO A 13 7.50 -25.36 -4.53
CA PRO A 13 7.50 -26.57 -5.36
C PRO A 13 6.70 -27.72 -4.70
N ASP A 14 6.83 -27.91 -3.39
CA ASP A 14 6.12 -28.96 -2.63
C ASP A 14 4.60 -28.70 -2.51
N PHE A 15 4.14 -27.53 -2.95
CA PHE A 15 2.74 -27.16 -2.94
C PHE A 15 2.05 -27.44 -4.29
N ARG A 16 2.80 -27.46 -5.40
CA ARG A 16 2.26 -27.67 -6.75
C ARG A 16 1.48 -28.97 -6.87
N GLU A 17 2.08 -30.09 -6.49
CA GLU A 17 1.45 -31.41 -6.59
C GLU A 17 0.15 -31.48 -5.77
N LYS A 18 0.18 -30.96 -4.55
CA LYS A 18 -1.01 -30.88 -3.68
C LYS A 18 -2.10 -30.03 -4.31
N LEU A 19 -1.73 -28.91 -4.93
CA LEU A 19 -2.66 -28.01 -5.58
C LEU A 19 -3.30 -28.66 -6.81
N ASP A 20 -2.53 -29.36 -7.64
CA ASP A 20 -3.06 -30.08 -8.80
C ASP A 20 -4.01 -31.21 -8.43
N ASN A 21 -3.71 -31.94 -7.35
CA ASN A 21 -4.60 -33.00 -6.83
C ASN A 21 -5.96 -32.45 -6.37
N VAL A 22 -6.02 -31.19 -5.95
CA VAL A 22 -7.28 -30.52 -5.57
C VAL A 22 -7.96 -29.90 -6.79
N LYS A 23 -7.21 -29.16 -7.60
CA LYS A 23 -7.68 -28.52 -8.83
C LYS A 23 -6.49 -28.28 -9.79
N PRO A 24 -6.40 -29.03 -10.90
CA PRO A 24 -5.34 -28.82 -11.89
C PRO A 24 -5.50 -27.46 -12.56
N GLY A 25 -4.37 -26.89 -13.01
CA GLY A 25 -4.36 -25.65 -13.78
C GLY A 25 -4.47 -24.36 -12.96
N ILE A 26 -4.41 -24.42 -11.62
CA ILE A 26 -4.30 -23.20 -10.81
C ILE A 26 -2.95 -22.54 -11.05
N VAL A 27 -2.98 -21.27 -11.43
CA VAL A 27 -1.77 -20.46 -11.61
C VAL A 27 -1.09 -20.18 -10.27
N MET A 28 0.24 -20.21 -10.22
CA MET A 28 1.00 -19.75 -9.07
C MET A 28 1.88 -18.58 -9.47
N GLU A 29 1.88 -17.54 -8.64
CA GLU A 29 2.65 -16.32 -8.83
C GLU A 29 3.53 -16.04 -7.60
N GLY A 30 4.84 -16.18 -7.77
CA GLY A 30 5.84 -15.86 -6.74
C GLY A 30 6.22 -14.37 -6.72
N GLU A 31 6.56 -13.84 -5.55
CA GLU A 31 7.20 -12.53 -5.45
C GLU A 31 8.66 -12.62 -5.94
N ILE A 32 9.10 -11.63 -6.74
CA ILE A 32 10.41 -11.54 -7.42
C ILE A 32 10.51 -12.45 -8.66
N ALA A 33 11.60 -12.28 -9.41
CA ALA A 33 12.02 -13.20 -10.46
C ALA A 33 12.21 -14.61 -9.88
N LEU A 34 11.48 -15.56 -10.47
CA LEU A 34 11.49 -16.95 -10.08
C LEU A 34 12.80 -17.64 -10.53
N PRO A 35 13.43 -18.48 -9.71
CA PRO A 35 14.54 -19.32 -10.16
C PRO A 35 14.13 -20.21 -11.34
N VAL A 36 15.02 -20.39 -12.31
CA VAL A 36 14.70 -21.07 -13.59
C VAL A 36 14.25 -22.52 -13.35
N GLU A 37 14.85 -23.19 -12.36
CA GLU A 37 14.52 -24.55 -11.95
C GLU A 37 13.07 -24.74 -11.46
N HIS A 38 12.34 -23.65 -11.22
CA HIS A 38 10.94 -23.69 -10.77
C HIS A 38 9.95 -23.13 -11.79
N VAL A 39 10.42 -22.67 -12.96
CA VAL A 39 9.58 -22.03 -13.98
C VAL A 39 8.43 -22.93 -14.45
N GLN A 40 8.67 -24.23 -14.58
CA GLN A 40 7.62 -25.19 -14.96
C GLN A 40 6.53 -25.39 -13.90
N THR A 41 6.76 -24.98 -12.66
CA THR A 41 5.77 -25.13 -11.56
C THR A 41 5.00 -23.83 -11.28
N HIS A 42 5.54 -22.68 -11.67
CA HIS A 42 4.95 -21.37 -11.44
C HIS A 42 4.84 -20.63 -12.76
N HIS A 43 3.62 -20.56 -13.30
CA HIS A 43 3.34 -19.93 -14.60
C HIS A 43 3.52 -18.41 -14.59
N MET A 44 3.57 -17.80 -13.41
CA MET A 44 3.69 -16.34 -13.25
C MET A 44 4.72 -15.98 -12.19
N SER A 45 5.30 -14.79 -12.31
CA SER A 45 6.18 -14.21 -11.30
C SER A 45 6.25 -12.70 -11.45
N TRP A 46 6.87 -12.00 -10.51
CA TRP A 46 7.11 -10.56 -10.66
C TRP A 46 8.41 -10.28 -11.41
N ALA A 47 8.46 -9.18 -12.16
CA ALA A 47 9.68 -8.56 -12.66
C ALA A 47 10.27 -7.59 -11.63
N GLN A 48 10.16 -7.91 -10.34
CA GLN A 48 10.62 -7.02 -9.28
C GLN A 48 12.14 -6.83 -9.39
N TRP A 49 12.59 -5.57 -9.30
CA TRP A 49 14.00 -5.17 -9.47
C TRP A 49 14.55 -5.28 -10.89
N PHE A 50 13.71 -5.56 -11.88
CA PHE A 50 14.13 -5.45 -13.28
C PHE A 50 14.37 -3.98 -13.63
N LYS A 51 15.64 -3.63 -13.88
CA LYS A 51 16.03 -2.31 -14.35
C LYS A 51 16.17 -2.37 -15.88
N ASP A 52 15.17 -1.86 -16.56
CA ASP A 52 15.17 -1.81 -18.02
C ASP A 52 16.26 -0.87 -18.55
N SER A 53 16.59 -0.99 -19.83
CA SER A 53 17.58 -0.18 -20.53
C SER A 53 16.94 0.65 -21.65
N TYR A 54 17.73 1.54 -22.27
CA TYR A 54 17.25 2.32 -23.41
C TYR A 54 16.73 1.40 -24.52
N VAL A 55 17.53 0.40 -24.90
CA VAL A 55 17.04 -0.72 -25.71
C VAL A 55 16.18 -1.62 -24.81
N PRO A 56 14.93 -1.96 -25.19
CA PRO A 56 14.06 -2.78 -24.36
C PRO A 56 14.70 -4.11 -23.97
N GLY A 57 14.79 -4.34 -22.67
CA GLY A 57 15.29 -5.59 -22.13
C GLY A 57 14.25 -6.71 -22.23
N VAL A 58 14.77 -7.94 -22.23
CA VAL A 58 13.98 -9.17 -22.24
C VAL A 58 13.94 -9.76 -20.83
N TYR A 59 12.75 -10.16 -20.39
CA TYR A 59 12.54 -10.86 -19.15
C TYR A 59 13.15 -12.27 -19.22
N ARG A 60 14.05 -12.55 -18.27
CA ARG A 60 14.79 -13.81 -18.23
C ARG A 60 13.84 -15.02 -18.25
N ASN A 61 12.84 -15.04 -17.38
CA ASN A 61 11.92 -16.18 -17.29
C ASN A 61 11.07 -16.34 -18.55
N LYS A 62 10.64 -15.24 -19.16
CA LYS A 62 9.94 -15.24 -20.47
C LYS A 62 10.84 -15.73 -21.60
N TRP A 63 12.14 -15.44 -21.56
CA TRP A 63 13.08 -15.91 -22.58
C TRP A 63 13.28 -17.43 -22.52
N PHE A 64 13.43 -17.97 -21.31
CA PHE A 64 13.61 -19.41 -21.10
C PHE A 64 12.32 -20.21 -21.30
N GLU A 65 11.19 -19.71 -20.78
CA GLU A 65 9.86 -20.30 -20.93
C GLU A 65 8.93 -19.23 -21.49
N ARG A 66 8.65 -19.31 -22.80
CA ARG A 66 7.93 -18.27 -23.53
C ARG A 66 6.49 -18.12 -23.10
N CYS A 67 5.89 -19.12 -22.49
CA CYS A 67 4.55 -19.02 -21.95
C CYS A 67 4.51 -18.34 -20.57
N HIS A 68 5.66 -18.19 -19.89
CA HIS A 68 5.73 -17.63 -18.53
C HIS A 68 5.35 -16.15 -18.51
N MET A 69 4.45 -15.75 -17.61
CA MET A 69 4.05 -14.34 -17.45
C MET A 69 4.79 -13.70 -16.28
N GLN A 70 5.84 -12.94 -16.61
CA GLN A 70 6.56 -12.15 -15.62
C GLN A 70 5.99 -10.72 -15.56
N HIS A 71 5.15 -10.42 -14.58
CA HIS A 71 4.46 -9.14 -14.47
C HIS A 71 5.41 -7.98 -14.13
N ALA A 72 5.39 -6.92 -14.94
CA ALA A 72 6.19 -5.73 -14.67
C ALA A 72 5.73 -5.05 -13.37
N ILE A 73 6.67 -4.68 -12.51
CA ILE A 73 6.38 -3.99 -11.24
C ILE A 73 7.38 -2.86 -10.98
N SER A 74 6.87 -1.66 -10.74
CA SER A 74 7.66 -0.53 -10.20
C SER A 74 6.86 0.20 -9.12
N ARG A 75 6.99 -0.31 -7.89
CA ARG A 75 6.21 0.11 -6.72
C ARG A 75 6.37 1.59 -6.40
N TRP A 76 7.59 2.12 -6.53
CA TRP A 76 7.96 3.45 -6.06
C TRP A 76 8.11 4.50 -7.17
N SER A 77 8.04 4.11 -8.45
CA SER A 77 8.19 5.06 -9.55
C SER A 77 6.90 5.86 -9.79
N PRO A 78 6.93 7.20 -9.76
CA PRO A 78 5.76 8.01 -10.13
C PRO A 78 5.52 8.06 -11.64
N VAL A 79 6.52 7.72 -12.45
CA VAL A 79 6.41 7.59 -13.91
C VAL A 79 6.17 6.13 -14.25
N LYS A 80 5.04 5.82 -14.87
CA LYS A 80 4.60 4.44 -15.13
C LYS A 80 4.88 3.99 -16.55
N SER A 81 5.13 4.92 -17.47
CA SER A 81 5.47 4.61 -18.87
C SER A 81 6.61 3.59 -19.03
N ASP A 82 7.67 3.63 -18.20
CA ASP A 82 8.74 2.64 -18.29
C ASP A 82 8.22 1.22 -18.03
N GLN A 83 7.50 1.04 -16.93
CA GLN A 83 6.88 -0.23 -16.55
C GLN A 83 5.89 -0.72 -17.63
N ILE A 84 5.10 0.20 -18.18
CA ILE A 84 4.16 -0.09 -19.28
C ILE A 84 4.90 -0.59 -20.51
N GLN A 85 5.96 0.12 -20.92
CA GLN A 85 6.74 -0.24 -22.10
C GLN A 85 7.49 -1.56 -21.92
N THR A 86 8.11 -1.80 -20.76
CA THR A 86 8.78 -3.07 -20.47
C THR A 86 7.78 -4.22 -20.53
N ALA A 87 6.61 -4.06 -19.90
CA ALA A 87 5.56 -5.06 -19.89
C ALA A 87 5.08 -5.37 -21.32
N TRP A 88 4.83 -4.32 -22.09
CA TRP A 88 4.36 -4.36 -23.46
C TRP A 88 5.33 -5.11 -24.38
N MET A 89 6.62 -4.79 -24.31
CA MET A 89 7.64 -5.46 -25.12
C MET A 89 7.83 -6.94 -24.73
N ASN A 90 7.55 -7.32 -23.49
CA ASN A 90 7.65 -8.71 -23.04
C ASN A 90 6.32 -9.49 -23.11
N GLY A 91 5.27 -8.91 -23.69
CA GLY A 91 3.95 -9.54 -23.80
C GLY A 91 3.35 -9.91 -22.45
N SER A 92 3.71 -9.15 -21.41
CA SER A 92 3.35 -9.41 -20.03
C SER A 92 2.40 -8.35 -19.49
N GLY A 93 1.68 -8.67 -18.42
CA GLY A 93 0.88 -7.70 -17.69
C GLY A 93 1.70 -6.85 -16.71
N ILE A 94 0.99 -6.04 -15.94
CA ILE A 94 1.56 -5.16 -14.92
C ILE A 94 0.93 -5.49 -13.57
N LEU A 95 1.75 -5.56 -12.52
CA LEU A 95 1.24 -5.49 -11.16
C LEU A 95 1.00 -4.02 -10.78
N ILE A 96 -0.26 -3.64 -10.61
CA ILE A 96 -0.65 -2.27 -10.28
C ILE A 96 -0.63 -2.10 -8.77
N TRP A 97 0.29 -1.27 -8.28
CA TRP A 97 0.34 -0.80 -6.90
C TRP A 97 0.05 0.70 -6.86
N GLU A 98 -1.22 1.05 -6.61
CA GLU A 98 -1.61 2.45 -6.36
C GLU A 98 -1.57 2.82 -4.88
N ASN A 99 -1.65 1.83 -3.98
CA ASN A 99 -1.50 2.04 -2.54
C ASN A 99 -0.33 1.18 -2.06
N VAL A 100 0.79 1.84 -1.77
CA VAL A 100 2.02 1.21 -1.29
C VAL A 100 2.03 1.33 0.23
N PHE A 101 1.51 0.33 0.93
CA PHE A 101 1.48 0.27 2.40
C PHE A 101 0.87 1.53 3.07
N GLY A 102 -0.18 2.08 2.50
CA GLY A 102 -0.84 3.30 2.98
C GLY A 102 -0.32 4.61 2.36
N GLN A 103 0.68 4.53 1.47
CA GLN A 103 1.12 5.65 0.64
C GLN A 103 0.47 5.58 -0.73
N TRP A 104 -0.32 6.59 -1.08
CA TRP A 104 -0.97 6.61 -2.38
C TRP A 104 -0.04 7.09 -3.49
N LEU A 105 0.14 6.25 -4.52
CA LEU A 105 0.92 6.52 -5.72
C LEU A 105 0.03 6.43 -6.96
N GLY A 106 -0.67 7.52 -7.24
CA GLY A 106 -1.54 7.61 -8.41
C GLY A 106 -0.79 7.70 -9.73
N TRP A 107 -1.47 7.28 -10.79
CA TRP A 107 -0.97 7.37 -12.17
C TRP A 107 -1.43 8.69 -12.80
N ASN A 108 -0.58 9.31 -13.62
CA ASN A 108 -0.98 10.45 -14.45
C ASN A 108 -1.97 10.02 -15.55
N GLU A 109 -2.69 10.97 -16.14
CA GLU A 109 -3.75 10.65 -17.11
C GLU A 109 -3.20 10.09 -18.44
N LYS A 110 -1.99 10.50 -18.84
CA LYS A 110 -1.31 9.94 -20.01
C LYS A 110 -1.04 8.45 -19.85
N ASP A 111 -0.42 8.04 -18.76
CA ASP A 111 -0.07 6.64 -18.45
C ASP A 111 -1.31 5.77 -18.30
N LYS A 112 -2.38 6.28 -17.63
CA LYS A 112 -3.68 5.59 -17.59
C LYS A 112 -4.24 5.38 -18.99
N GLY A 113 -4.18 6.39 -19.84
CA GLY A 113 -4.61 6.30 -21.24
C GLY A 113 -3.85 5.25 -22.03
N THR A 114 -2.52 5.23 -21.91
CA THR A 114 -1.65 4.24 -22.54
C THR A 114 -1.97 2.83 -22.05
N TYR A 115 -2.13 2.64 -20.73
CA TYR A 115 -2.47 1.34 -20.16
C TYR A 115 -3.86 0.83 -20.59
N ARG A 116 -4.87 1.71 -20.75
CA ARG A 116 -6.18 1.32 -21.27
C ARG A 116 -6.10 0.71 -22.68
N ILE A 117 -5.25 1.27 -23.55
CA ILE A 117 -4.99 0.73 -24.89
C ILE A 117 -4.28 -0.63 -24.78
N MET A 118 -3.14 -0.65 -24.08
CA MET A 118 -2.33 -1.84 -23.84
C MET A 118 -3.19 -3.01 -23.34
N LYS A 119 -3.91 -2.81 -22.23
CA LYS A 119 -4.77 -3.81 -21.61
C LYS A 119 -5.80 -4.35 -22.59
N ALA A 120 -6.48 -3.48 -23.33
CA ALA A 120 -7.50 -3.93 -24.27
C ALA A 120 -6.91 -4.79 -25.41
N ILE A 121 -5.72 -4.46 -25.91
CA ILE A 121 -5.03 -5.26 -26.93
C ILE A 121 -4.56 -6.59 -26.33
N GLN A 122 -3.90 -6.58 -25.16
CA GLN A 122 -3.43 -7.81 -24.51
C GLN A 122 -4.58 -8.78 -24.18
N HIS A 123 -5.74 -8.28 -23.75
CA HIS A 123 -6.91 -9.12 -23.53
C HIS A 123 -7.47 -9.70 -24.84
N GLN A 124 -7.52 -8.91 -25.91
CA GLN A 124 -8.05 -9.36 -27.21
C GLN A 124 -7.17 -10.43 -27.86
N PHE A 125 -5.85 -10.33 -27.66
CA PHE A 125 -4.85 -11.21 -28.27
C PHE A 125 -4.08 -12.00 -27.20
N ALA A 126 -4.71 -12.35 -26.07
CA ALA A 126 -4.05 -13.03 -24.96
C ALA A 126 -3.31 -14.30 -25.41
N ASP A 127 -3.94 -15.05 -26.32
CA ASP A 127 -3.40 -16.23 -26.98
C ASP A 127 -2.08 -16.02 -27.70
N ILE A 128 -1.84 -14.84 -28.30
CA ILE A 128 -0.57 -14.57 -29.01
C ILE A 128 0.54 -14.22 -28.01
N PHE A 129 0.20 -13.45 -26.98
CA PHE A 129 1.15 -13.02 -25.95
C PHE A 129 1.55 -14.15 -25.00
N SER A 130 0.66 -15.14 -24.82
CA SER A 130 0.91 -16.36 -24.04
C SER A 130 1.45 -17.54 -24.86
N GLY A 131 1.63 -17.38 -26.18
CA GLY A 131 2.21 -18.40 -27.05
C GLY A 131 3.73 -18.39 -27.09
N GLU A 132 4.29 -19.31 -27.88
CA GLU A 132 5.74 -19.50 -28.01
C GLU A 132 6.40 -18.67 -29.11
N SER A 133 5.63 -18.09 -30.04
CA SER A 133 6.18 -17.42 -31.21
C SER A 133 6.36 -15.93 -30.95
N TRP A 134 7.52 -15.59 -30.39
CA TRP A 134 7.93 -14.23 -30.06
C TRP A 134 9.38 -13.97 -30.48
N THR A 135 9.59 -12.91 -31.26
CA THR A 135 10.91 -12.44 -31.67
C THR A 135 11.12 -11.01 -31.11
N PRO A 136 11.93 -10.86 -30.05
CA PRO A 136 12.28 -9.54 -29.54
C PRO A 136 13.21 -8.80 -30.50
N LEU A 137 13.05 -7.48 -30.59
CA LEU A 137 13.82 -6.59 -31.46
C LEU A 137 13.85 -7.12 -32.90
N SER A 138 12.68 -7.52 -33.40
CA SER A 138 12.52 -8.27 -34.65
C SER A 138 13.06 -7.55 -35.88
N GLN A 139 13.09 -6.21 -35.83
CA GLN A 139 13.67 -5.37 -36.86
C GLN A 139 13.99 -3.97 -36.33
N GLU A 140 14.84 -3.24 -37.06
CA GLU A 140 15.09 -1.82 -36.82
C GLU A 140 13.93 -0.98 -37.36
N SER A 141 13.49 -0.01 -36.57
CA SER A 141 12.54 1.01 -37.02
C SER A 141 13.28 2.10 -37.78
N PRO A 142 12.74 2.62 -38.90
CA PRO A 142 13.27 3.82 -39.56
C PRO A 142 13.22 5.07 -38.65
N LEU A 143 12.32 5.08 -37.64
CA LEU A 143 12.30 6.10 -36.60
C LEU A 143 13.28 5.75 -35.48
N LYS A 144 14.26 6.64 -35.25
CA LYS A 144 15.26 6.50 -34.18
C LYS A 144 14.60 6.44 -32.80
N GLY A 145 15.03 5.49 -31.97
CA GLY A 145 14.51 5.30 -30.61
C GLY A 145 13.14 4.61 -30.55
N VAL A 146 12.67 4.09 -31.69
CA VAL A 146 11.52 3.18 -31.74
C VAL A 146 12.03 1.74 -31.85
N PHE A 147 11.44 0.85 -31.06
CA PHE A 147 11.82 -0.56 -31.00
C PHE A 147 10.62 -1.43 -31.29
N ILE A 148 10.84 -2.56 -31.97
CA ILE A 148 9.78 -3.40 -32.54
C ILE A 148 10.01 -4.84 -32.10
N ASN A 149 8.99 -5.49 -31.53
CA ASN A 149 8.95 -6.94 -31.36
C ASN A 149 7.88 -7.53 -32.28
N LEU A 150 8.03 -8.81 -32.62
CA LEU A 150 7.08 -9.56 -33.42
C LEU A 150 6.52 -10.74 -32.61
N TRP A 151 5.20 -10.89 -32.65
CA TRP A 151 4.43 -11.99 -32.11
C TRP A 151 3.68 -12.66 -33.25
N GLU A 152 3.65 -13.99 -33.30
CA GLU A 152 3.03 -14.74 -34.39
C GLU A 152 2.15 -15.86 -33.85
N LYS A 153 1.03 -16.13 -34.52
CA LYS A 153 0.21 -17.33 -34.30
C LYS A 153 -0.54 -17.63 -35.57
N ASP A 154 -0.33 -18.82 -36.13
CA ASP A 154 -0.88 -19.20 -37.44
C ASP A 154 -0.53 -18.17 -38.54
N LYS A 155 -1.53 -17.45 -39.07
CA LYS A 155 -1.34 -16.37 -40.04
C LYS A 155 -1.32 -14.97 -39.42
N LEU A 156 -1.61 -14.84 -38.12
CA LEU A 156 -1.60 -13.57 -37.42
C LEU A 156 -0.16 -13.13 -37.15
N LYS A 157 0.13 -11.87 -37.45
CA LYS A 157 1.35 -11.20 -37.02
C LYS A 157 1.00 -9.94 -36.26
N LEU A 158 1.56 -9.78 -35.07
CA LEU A 158 1.35 -8.61 -34.23
C LEU A 158 2.72 -8.03 -33.88
N TRP A 159 2.95 -6.78 -34.25
CA TRP A 159 4.14 -6.03 -33.87
C TRP A 159 3.82 -5.10 -32.72
N THR A 160 4.56 -5.22 -31.63
CA THR A 160 4.51 -4.28 -30.51
C THR A 160 5.64 -3.28 -30.65
N LEU A 161 5.30 -1.99 -30.64
CA LEU A 161 6.26 -0.90 -30.76
C LEU A 161 6.25 -0.03 -29.52
N ILE A 162 7.41 0.53 -29.18
CA ILE A 162 7.54 1.60 -28.18
C ILE A 162 8.36 2.75 -28.72
N ASN A 163 8.09 3.96 -28.22
CA ASN A 163 8.94 5.14 -28.43
C ASN A 163 9.69 5.46 -27.13
N ARG A 164 11.01 5.35 -27.11
CA ARG A 164 11.84 5.67 -25.93
C ARG A 164 12.17 7.15 -25.80
N ASN A 165 11.82 7.96 -26.79
CA ASN A 165 12.10 9.39 -26.77
C ASN A 165 11.12 10.16 -25.88
N GLU A 166 11.58 11.32 -25.39
CA GLU A 166 10.76 12.34 -24.72
C GLU A 166 10.01 13.25 -25.73
N PHE A 167 10.15 12.98 -27.03
CA PHE A 167 9.45 13.66 -28.11
C PHE A 167 8.68 12.64 -29.00
N PRO A 168 7.66 13.08 -29.77
CA PRO A 168 6.91 12.18 -30.63
C PRO A 168 7.78 11.58 -31.73
N ALA A 169 7.57 10.30 -32.04
CA ALA A 169 8.18 9.64 -33.20
C ALA A 169 7.11 9.55 -34.30
N GLU A 170 7.35 10.19 -35.46
CA GLU A 170 6.37 10.31 -36.54
C GLU A 170 7.01 10.07 -37.90
N GLY A 171 6.32 9.34 -38.78
CA GLY A 171 6.80 8.98 -40.10
C GLY A 171 6.59 7.50 -40.39
N VAL A 172 7.53 6.89 -41.13
CA VAL A 172 7.52 5.44 -41.41
C VAL A 172 8.00 4.69 -40.16
N MET A 173 7.08 4.05 -39.45
CA MET A 173 7.37 3.31 -38.21
C MET A 173 7.98 1.94 -38.49
N MET A 174 7.51 1.28 -39.54
CA MET A 174 8.01 -0.03 -39.97
C MET A 174 7.60 -0.35 -41.40
N GLU A 175 8.27 -1.33 -41.97
CA GLU A 175 7.91 -1.95 -43.24
C GLU A 175 7.71 -3.45 -43.02
N THR A 176 6.85 -4.07 -43.84
CA THR A 176 6.67 -5.51 -43.87
C THR A 176 6.21 -5.95 -45.26
N ASP A 177 6.38 -7.22 -45.60
CA ASP A 177 5.97 -7.70 -46.91
C ASP A 177 4.44 -7.77 -47.04
N TYR A 178 3.94 -7.36 -48.20
CA TYR A 178 2.54 -7.56 -48.54
C TYR A 178 2.23 -9.05 -48.62
N GLN A 179 1.13 -9.46 -47.98
CA GLN A 179 0.61 -10.81 -48.04
C GLN A 179 -0.83 -10.77 -48.57
N GLU A 180 -1.09 -11.56 -49.61
CA GLU A 180 -2.42 -11.61 -50.23
C GLU A 180 -3.49 -12.11 -49.23
N GLY A 181 -4.62 -11.41 -49.18
CA GLY A 181 -5.74 -11.72 -48.27
C GLY A 181 -5.53 -11.29 -46.82
N MET A 182 -4.47 -10.52 -46.53
CA MET A 182 -4.19 -9.95 -45.21
C MET A 182 -4.57 -8.47 -45.16
N HIS A 183 -5.14 -8.06 -44.03
CA HIS A 183 -5.43 -6.67 -43.70
C HIS A 183 -4.51 -6.20 -42.59
N TYR A 184 -4.16 -4.91 -42.62
CA TYR A 184 -3.22 -4.30 -41.68
C TYR A 184 -3.92 -3.24 -40.84
N PHE A 185 -3.70 -3.25 -39.53
CA PHE A 185 -4.30 -2.29 -38.61
C PHE A 185 -3.27 -1.75 -37.62
N ASP A 186 -3.37 -0.46 -37.28
CA ASP A 186 -2.79 0.05 -36.05
C ASP A 186 -3.84 -0.08 -34.94
N LEU A 187 -3.66 -1.08 -34.09
CA LEU A 187 -4.56 -1.36 -32.96
C LEU A 187 -4.45 -0.31 -31.86
N GLY A 188 -3.34 0.43 -31.79
CA GLY A 188 -3.18 1.54 -30.84
C GLY A 188 -4.04 2.74 -31.21
N SER A 189 -4.21 3.02 -32.51
CA SER A 189 -5.08 4.09 -32.99
C SER A 189 -6.47 3.67 -33.43
N GLY A 190 -6.70 2.36 -33.60
CA GLY A 190 -7.93 1.81 -34.14
C GLY A 190 -8.15 2.22 -35.60
N GLN A 191 -7.08 2.25 -36.40
CA GLN A 191 -7.15 2.61 -37.82
C GLN A 191 -6.66 1.45 -38.70
N GLU A 192 -7.28 1.30 -39.85
CA GLU A 192 -6.81 0.40 -40.90
C GLU A 192 -5.66 1.07 -41.66
N ILE A 193 -4.64 0.30 -41.97
CA ILE A 193 -3.47 0.72 -42.74
C ILE A 193 -3.69 0.27 -44.18
N HIS A 194 -3.94 1.24 -45.06
CA HIS A 194 -4.08 0.95 -46.47
C HIS A 194 -2.72 0.68 -47.11
N SER A 195 -2.51 -0.55 -47.58
CA SER A 195 -1.33 -0.93 -48.35
C SER A 195 -1.64 -1.07 -49.84
N GLY A 196 -0.68 -0.74 -50.70
CA GLY A 196 -0.75 -1.08 -52.12
C GLY A 196 -0.77 -2.59 -52.34
N LYS A 197 -1.34 -3.06 -53.46
CA LYS A 197 -1.44 -4.49 -53.80
C LYS A 197 -0.11 -5.12 -54.30
N ARG A 198 0.98 -4.35 -54.33
CA ARG A 198 2.34 -4.75 -54.76
C ARG A 198 3.38 -3.94 -53.99
N GLY A 199 4.48 -4.58 -53.57
CA GLY A 199 5.57 -3.95 -52.82
C GLY A 199 5.42 -4.05 -51.30
N PRO A 200 6.34 -3.44 -50.53
CA PRO A 200 6.28 -3.45 -49.08
C PRO A 200 5.09 -2.65 -48.55
N VAL A 201 4.50 -3.15 -47.46
CA VAL A 201 3.52 -2.45 -46.65
C VAL A 201 4.27 -1.45 -45.78
N VAL A 202 4.17 -0.17 -46.15
CA VAL A 202 4.80 0.93 -45.42
C VAL A 202 3.84 1.43 -44.35
N VAL A 203 4.16 1.17 -43.09
CA VAL A 203 3.34 1.60 -41.95
C VAL A 203 3.77 2.98 -41.51
N LYS A 204 2.96 3.99 -41.84
CA LYS A 204 3.14 5.36 -41.37
C LYS A 204 2.29 5.62 -40.14
N GLY A 205 2.82 6.37 -39.19
CA GLY A 205 2.08 6.75 -38.00
C GLY A 205 2.88 7.64 -37.07
N ARG A 206 2.32 7.82 -35.87
CA ARG A 206 2.88 8.64 -34.81
C ARG A 206 2.77 7.91 -33.47
N ILE A 207 3.89 7.76 -32.78
CA ILE A 207 3.94 7.24 -31.40
C ILE A 207 4.26 8.41 -30.47
N ASP A 208 3.39 8.65 -29.49
CA ASP A 208 3.61 9.69 -28.48
C ASP A 208 4.96 9.52 -27.76
N PRO A 209 5.51 10.60 -27.16
CA PRO A 209 6.65 10.49 -26.24
C PRO A 209 6.41 9.40 -25.21
N ARG A 210 7.37 8.49 -25.00
CA ARG A 210 7.22 7.36 -24.06
C ARG A 210 5.95 6.52 -24.29
N GLY A 211 5.43 6.53 -25.51
CA GLY A 211 4.20 5.85 -25.91
C GLY A 211 4.44 4.42 -26.40
N ILE A 212 3.34 3.77 -26.77
CA ILE A 212 3.30 2.45 -27.40
C ILE A 212 2.51 2.52 -28.71
N ALA A 213 2.76 1.58 -29.62
CA ALA A 213 1.90 1.29 -30.76
C ALA A 213 1.82 -0.23 -31.00
N CYS A 214 0.85 -0.65 -31.80
CA CYS A 214 0.61 -2.05 -32.08
C CYS A 214 0.13 -2.23 -33.52
N ILE A 215 0.91 -2.89 -34.36
CA ILE A 215 0.52 -3.18 -35.73
C ILE A 215 0.07 -4.63 -35.82
N LEU A 216 -1.06 -4.88 -36.49
CA LEU A 216 -1.61 -6.21 -36.70
C LEU A 216 -1.69 -6.48 -38.20
N SER A 217 -1.22 -7.65 -38.63
CA SER A 217 -1.60 -8.28 -39.90
C SER A 217 -2.53 -9.44 -39.59
N ILE A 218 -3.74 -9.41 -40.15
CA ILE A 218 -4.83 -10.36 -39.87
C ILE A 218 -5.52 -10.80 -41.16
N PRO A 219 -5.88 -12.09 -41.33
CA PRO A 219 -6.64 -12.51 -42.51
C PRO A 219 -7.96 -11.76 -42.61
N GLU A 220 -8.37 -11.37 -43.82
CA GLU A 220 -9.62 -10.64 -44.06
C GLU A 220 -10.84 -11.34 -43.42
N LYS A 221 -10.89 -12.67 -43.51
CA LYS A 221 -11.95 -13.51 -42.91
C LYS A 221 -12.09 -13.38 -41.39
N GLU A 222 -11.05 -12.92 -40.68
CA GLU A 222 -11.05 -12.75 -39.23
C GLU A 222 -11.45 -11.32 -38.81
N THR A 223 -11.70 -10.42 -39.76
CA THR A 223 -12.11 -9.02 -39.52
C THR A 223 -13.63 -8.85 -39.35
N GLY A 224 -14.27 -9.80 -38.67
CA GLY A 224 -15.72 -9.81 -38.42
C GLY A 224 -16.22 -8.63 -37.56
N SER A 225 -17.53 -8.60 -37.30
CA SER A 225 -18.18 -7.52 -36.52
C SER A 225 -17.57 -7.31 -35.13
N ALA A 226 -17.23 -8.39 -34.43
CA ALA A 226 -16.59 -8.33 -33.12
C ALA A 226 -15.23 -7.61 -33.17
N PHE A 227 -14.40 -7.91 -34.16
CA PHE A 227 -13.11 -7.24 -34.37
C PHE A 227 -13.30 -5.77 -34.75
N ARG A 228 -14.25 -5.44 -35.63
CA ARG A 228 -14.54 -4.04 -35.99
C ARG A 228 -15.01 -3.23 -34.78
N ASN A 229 -15.85 -3.81 -33.92
CA ASN A 229 -16.25 -3.18 -32.66
C ASN A 229 -15.04 -2.94 -31.73
N PHE A 230 -14.10 -3.88 -31.68
CA PHE A 230 -12.84 -3.70 -30.96
C PHE A 230 -12.04 -2.51 -31.50
N ILE A 231 -11.89 -2.39 -32.83
CA ILE A 231 -11.18 -1.28 -33.49
C ILE A 231 -11.84 0.07 -33.17
N VAL A 232 -13.17 0.16 -33.27
CA VAL A 232 -13.93 1.38 -32.89
C VAL A 232 -13.66 1.76 -31.43
N ARG A 233 -13.64 0.78 -30.53
CA ARG A 233 -13.33 1.01 -29.11
C ARG A 233 -11.90 1.50 -28.91
N GLN A 234 -10.92 0.95 -29.64
CA GLN A 234 -9.53 1.44 -29.57
C GLN A 234 -9.42 2.88 -30.05
N ASN A 235 -10.10 3.24 -31.14
CA ASN A 235 -10.13 4.61 -31.62
C ASN A 235 -10.73 5.57 -30.58
N LYS A 236 -11.83 5.18 -29.94
CA LYS A 236 -12.43 5.95 -28.83
C LYS A 236 -11.48 6.08 -27.64
N ASN A 237 -10.80 4.99 -27.26
CA ASN A 237 -9.80 5.02 -26.19
C ASN A 237 -8.66 5.99 -26.52
N ARG A 238 -8.15 5.97 -27.76
CA ARG A 238 -7.12 6.91 -28.24
C ARG A 238 -7.61 8.35 -28.16
N LEU A 239 -8.79 8.65 -28.69
CA LEU A 239 -9.35 10.01 -28.73
C LEU A 239 -9.57 10.58 -27.32
N ASN A 240 -9.85 9.73 -26.33
CA ASN A 240 -10.01 10.12 -24.94
C ASN A 240 -8.69 10.17 -24.16
N ARG A 241 -7.52 10.04 -24.80
CA ARG A 241 -6.23 10.16 -24.12
C ARG A 241 -5.92 11.61 -23.81
N SER A 242 -5.47 11.84 -22.57
CA SER A 242 -4.86 13.09 -22.17
C SER A 242 -3.35 13.02 -22.39
N GLY A 243 -2.73 14.14 -22.75
CA GLY A 243 -1.28 14.33 -22.73
C GLY A 243 -0.73 14.70 -21.35
N ASP A 244 -1.61 14.85 -20.34
CA ASP A 244 -1.23 15.29 -19.01
C ASP A 244 -0.35 14.27 -18.27
N ILE A 245 0.87 14.72 -17.95
CA ILE A 245 1.90 13.98 -17.23
C ILE A 245 1.99 14.37 -15.75
N THR A 246 1.13 15.27 -15.28
CA THR A 246 1.09 15.69 -13.89
C THR A 246 0.93 14.49 -12.97
N ILE A 247 1.90 14.28 -12.08
CA ILE A 247 1.82 13.23 -11.07
C ILE A 247 0.76 13.66 -10.04
N PRO A 248 -0.32 12.89 -9.86
CA PRO A 248 -1.35 13.28 -8.91
C PRO A 248 -0.83 13.16 -7.47
N VAL A 249 -1.22 14.11 -6.62
CA VAL A 249 -0.82 14.16 -5.21
C VAL A 249 -2.06 14.20 -4.33
N LEU A 250 -2.10 13.34 -3.33
CA LEU A 250 -3.07 13.44 -2.23
C LEU A 250 -2.32 13.78 -0.95
N ASN A 251 -2.81 14.80 -0.26
CA ASN A 251 -2.24 15.24 1.00
C ASN A 251 -3.07 14.68 2.15
N ASN A 252 -2.40 14.13 3.16
CA ASN A 252 -3.05 13.75 4.40
C ASN A 252 -3.58 14.98 5.11
N ARG A 253 -4.78 14.87 5.66
CA ARG A 253 -5.45 15.90 6.45
C ARG A 253 -6.06 15.26 7.68
N VAL A 254 -6.13 16.01 8.77
CA VAL A 254 -6.91 15.59 9.94
C VAL A 254 -8.38 15.74 9.59
N ILE A 255 -9.11 14.63 9.51
CA ILE A 255 -10.54 14.60 9.13
C ILE A 255 -11.47 14.51 10.33
N SER A 256 -10.97 14.09 11.49
CA SER A 256 -11.67 14.15 12.75
C SER A 256 -10.69 14.55 13.84
N LYS A 257 -10.96 15.70 14.47
CA LYS A 257 -10.27 16.13 15.69
C LYS A 257 -10.95 15.54 16.91
N THR A 258 -10.23 15.49 18.00
CA THR A 258 -10.78 15.18 19.32
C THR A 258 -11.79 16.26 19.72
N GLY A 259 -13.02 15.87 20.09
CA GLY A 259 -14.07 16.80 20.49
C GLY A 259 -13.81 17.37 21.89
N SER A 260 -14.05 18.65 22.14
CA SER A 260 -13.77 19.27 23.44
C SER A 260 -14.92 19.04 24.43
N VAL A 261 -14.59 18.64 25.67
CA VAL A 261 -15.53 18.63 26.80
C VAL A 261 -14.82 19.27 27.99
N LYS A 262 -15.30 20.44 28.40
CA LYS A 262 -14.65 21.28 29.40
C LYS A 262 -15.28 21.12 30.78
N TYR A 263 -14.45 20.93 31.80
CA TYR A 263 -14.87 20.82 33.20
C TYR A 263 -14.07 21.78 34.07
N PRO A 264 -14.66 22.34 35.15
CA PRO A 264 -13.95 23.28 36.02
C PRO A 264 -12.83 22.61 36.85
N VAL A 265 -12.92 21.29 37.08
CA VAL A 265 -11.96 20.49 37.83
C VAL A 265 -11.80 19.12 37.17
N PRO A 266 -10.63 18.46 37.33
CA PRO A 266 -10.43 17.08 36.88
C PRO A 266 -11.50 16.15 37.47
N MET A 267 -12.00 15.23 36.65
CA MET A 267 -12.84 14.13 37.15
C MET A 267 -12.03 13.21 38.06
N LYS A 268 -12.73 12.39 38.86
CA LYS A 268 -12.10 11.33 39.66
C LYS A 268 -11.23 10.42 38.77
N SER A 269 -10.05 10.06 39.26
CA SER A 269 -9.08 9.21 38.55
C SER A 269 -8.50 9.83 37.26
N MET A 270 -8.50 11.17 37.17
CA MET A 270 -7.77 11.92 36.16
C MET A 270 -6.73 12.84 36.81
N VAL A 271 -5.62 13.05 36.14
CA VAL A 271 -4.53 13.95 36.57
C VAL A 271 -4.53 15.23 35.75
N SER A 272 -4.28 16.38 36.39
CA SER A 272 -4.24 17.69 35.73
C SER A 272 -2.89 17.93 35.07
N ILE A 273 -2.91 18.29 33.79
CA ILE A 273 -1.73 18.70 33.03
C ILE A 273 -1.80 20.22 32.83
N PRO A 274 -0.75 20.99 33.19
CA PRO A 274 -0.74 22.44 33.03
C PRO A 274 -0.74 22.84 31.55
N ALA A 275 -1.21 24.05 31.27
CA ALA A 275 -1.03 24.64 29.94
C ALA A 275 0.48 24.82 29.66
N VAL A 276 0.90 24.53 28.43
CA VAL A 276 2.31 24.55 28.06
C VAL A 276 2.48 24.90 26.58
N SER A 277 3.55 25.63 26.27
CA SER A 277 4.01 25.85 24.90
C SER A 277 5.44 25.35 24.78
N VAL A 278 5.64 24.30 23.98
CA VAL A 278 6.91 23.58 23.84
C VAL A 278 7.18 23.21 22.40
N ASN A 279 8.45 22.97 22.07
CA ASN A 279 8.82 22.32 20.82
C ASN A 279 9.00 20.82 21.08
N LEU A 280 8.04 20.01 20.67
CA LEU A 280 8.07 18.56 20.85
C LEU A 280 8.97 17.91 19.81
N THR A 281 9.83 17.01 20.30
CA THR A 281 10.57 16.07 19.47
C THR A 281 9.78 14.77 19.37
N MET A 282 9.52 14.30 18.16
CA MET A 282 8.74 13.11 17.89
C MET A 282 9.58 12.14 17.06
N GLU A 283 9.62 10.88 17.47
CA GLU A 283 10.41 9.83 16.83
C GLU A 283 9.50 8.79 16.21
N TYR A 284 9.87 8.25 15.05
CA TYR A 284 9.20 7.09 14.48
C TYR A 284 10.19 6.27 13.67
N ASN A 285 9.86 5.00 13.45
CA ASN A 285 10.63 4.16 12.57
C ASN A 285 10.21 4.41 11.11
N PHE A 286 11.15 4.83 10.26
CA PHE A 286 10.85 5.14 8.86
C PHE A 286 10.57 3.88 8.06
N ARG A 287 9.29 3.57 7.88
CA ARG A 287 8.80 2.41 7.12
C ARG A 287 8.14 2.87 5.82
N GLU A 288 7.82 1.92 4.95
CA GLU A 288 7.15 2.13 3.67
C GLU A 288 5.82 2.88 3.82
N CYS A 289 5.12 2.68 4.94
CA CYS A 289 3.89 3.41 5.24
C CYS A 289 4.10 4.89 5.55
N GLY A 290 5.35 5.35 5.72
CA GLY A 290 5.71 6.71 6.08
C GLY A 290 5.13 7.16 7.44
N ALA A 291 5.09 8.47 7.65
CA ALA A 291 4.43 9.10 8.79
C ALA A 291 3.21 9.91 8.33
N TYR A 292 3.24 11.23 8.55
CA TYR A 292 2.15 12.16 8.20
C TYR A 292 2.15 12.60 6.74
N GLY A 293 3.33 12.63 6.11
CA GLY A 293 3.54 13.17 4.78
C GLY A 293 2.85 12.39 3.66
N ASN A 294 2.74 13.03 2.51
CA ASN A 294 2.31 12.38 1.27
C ASN A 294 3.46 11.57 0.64
N MET A 295 3.18 10.95 -0.50
CA MET A 295 4.12 10.13 -1.24
C MET A 295 5.39 10.89 -1.70
N GLN A 296 5.28 12.17 -2.07
CA GLN A 296 6.45 12.96 -2.49
C GLN A 296 7.40 13.23 -1.31
N GLU A 297 6.84 13.56 -0.15
CA GLU A 297 7.61 13.69 1.08
C GLU A 297 8.26 12.37 1.48
N HIS A 298 7.52 11.25 1.37
CA HIS A 298 8.08 9.92 1.62
C HIS A 298 9.28 9.61 0.71
N LEU A 299 9.17 9.86 -0.61
CA LEU A 299 10.28 9.68 -1.54
C LEU A 299 11.47 10.58 -1.23
N ALA A 300 11.22 11.84 -0.84
CA ALA A 300 12.27 12.78 -0.45
C ALA A 300 13.04 12.33 0.80
N ILE A 301 12.36 11.72 1.77
CA ILE A 301 12.98 11.12 2.96
C ILE A 301 13.74 9.85 2.57
N SER A 302 13.13 8.97 1.78
CA SER A 302 13.75 7.71 1.34
C SER A 302 15.01 7.92 0.49
N ALA A 303 15.15 9.07 -0.16
CA ALA A 303 16.38 9.43 -0.88
C ALA A 303 17.57 9.74 0.06
N LYS A 304 17.30 10.02 1.34
CA LYS A 304 18.29 10.46 2.34
C LYS A 304 18.44 9.46 3.49
N GLN A 305 17.42 8.66 3.76
CA GLN A 305 17.35 7.75 4.89
C GLN A 305 16.98 6.34 4.45
N LYS A 306 17.54 5.35 5.14
CA LYS A 306 17.23 3.94 4.90
C LYS A 306 15.88 3.61 5.52
N LEU A 307 15.14 2.68 4.91
CA LEU A 307 14.01 2.07 5.59
C LEU A 307 14.47 1.42 6.90
N HIS A 308 13.58 1.44 7.89
CA HIS A 308 13.75 0.94 9.24
C HIS A 308 14.78 1.70 10.11
N SER A 309 15.13 2.95 9.74
CA SER A 309 15.87 3.86 10.62
C SER A 309 14.93 4.80 11.37
N ILE A 310 15.36 5.24 12.55
CA ILE A 310 14.63 6.26 13.31
C ILE A 310 14.70 7.61 12.59
N CYS A 311 13.53 8.20 12.39
CA CYS A 311 13.33 9.57 11.94
C CYS A 311 12.87 10.44 13.11
N THR A 312 13.23 11.73 13.05
CA THR A 312 12.81 12.72 14.04
C THR A 312 12.05 13.87 13.37
N ILE A 313 10.95 14.30 13.99
CA ILE A 313 10.16 15.45 13.61
C ILE A 313 10.13 16.42 14.79
N SER A 314 10.28 17.71 14.52
CA SER A 314 10.13 18.77 15.52
C SER A 314 8.82 19.50 15.26
N LYS A 315 8.01 19.70 16.31
CA LYS A 315 6.72 20.37 16.20
C LYS A 315 6.54 21.37 17.35
N GLN A 316 6.37 22.65 17.02
CA GLN A 316 5.93 23.64 18.00
C GLN A 316 4.45 23.42 18.32
N VAL A 317 4.14 23.28 19.60
CA VAL A 317 2.79 23.01 20.09
C VAL A 317 2.46 23.94 21.25
N SER A 318 1.21 24.36 21.31
CA SER A 318 0.65 25.08 22.45
C SER A 318 -0.60 24.33 22.88
N ILE A 319 -0.57 23.81 24.11
CA ILE A 319 -1.62 22.97 24.68
C ILE A 319 -2.19 23.70 25.89
N ASN A 320 -3.52 23.82 25.92
CA ASN A 320 -4.23 24.38 27.07
C ASN A 320 -4.18 23.40 28.25
N ARG A 321 -4.59 23.86 29.43
CA ARG A 321 -4.73 22.99 30.59
C ARG A 321 -5.79 21.91 30.30
N PHE A 322 -5.50 20.67 30.65
CA PHE A 322 -6.43 19.54 30.50
C PHE A 322 -6.26 18.55 31.65
N ALA A 323 -7.16 17.58 31.78
CA ALA A 323 -6.98 16.42 32.63
C ALA A 323 -6.94 15.14 31.77
N ILE A 324 -6.09 14.18 32.13
CA ILE A 324 -5.95 12.88 31.45
C ILE A 324 -6.20 11.75 32.44
N ASP A 325 -6.80 10.66 31.98
CA ASP A 325 -6.99 9.47 32.79
C ASP A 325 -5.64 8.99 33.36
N GLU A 326 -5.64 8.72 34.66
CA GLU A 326 -4.46 8.25 35.40
C GLU A 326 -3.92 6.92 34.84
N THR A 327 -4.80 6.09 34.29
CA THR A 327 -4.50 4.77 33.70
C THR A 327 -5.17 4.62 32.34
N PRO A 328 -4.76 3.63 31.52
CA PRO A 328 -5.60 3.14 30.43
C PRO A 328 -6.99 2.73 30.93
N VAL A 329 -7.99 2.77 30.04
CA VAL A 329 -9.35 2.30 30.35
C VAL A 329 -9.30 0.80 30.64
N THR A 330 -9.87 0.37 31.77
CA THR A 330 -9.86 -1.04 32.18
C THR A 330 -11.03 -1.83 31.61
N ASN A 331 -10.94 -3.16 31.62
CA ASN A 331 -12.06 -4.02 31.24
C ASN A 331 -13.30 -3.78 32.12
N ALA A 332 -13.12 -3.54 33.42
CA ALA A 332 -14.22 -3.23 34.33
C ALA A 332 -14.96 -1.94 33.93
N GLN A 333 -14.21 -0.85 33.68
CA GLN A 333 -14.77 0.41 33.21
C GLN A 333 -15.49 0.26 31.87
N TYR A 334 -14.89 -0.49 30.93
CA TYR A 334 -15.52 -0.73 29.64
C TYR A 334 -16.79 -1.61 29.73
N GLN A 335 -16.84 -2.52 30.71
CA GLN A 335 -18.05 -3.30 30.99
C GLN A 335 -19.18 -2.43 31.54
N GLU A 336 -18.87 -1.45 32.39
CA GLU A 336 -19.85 -0.46 32.84
C GLU A 336 -20.43 0.32 31.66
N PHE A 337 -19.58 0.77 30.74
CA PHE A 337 -19.99 1.40 29.49
C PHE A 337 -20.97 0.53 28.70
N ILE A 338 -20.63 -0.72 28.43
CA ILE A 338 -21.49 -1.62 27.65
C ILE A 338 -22.84 -1.83 28.36
N LYS A 339 -22.82 -2.07 29.67
CA LYS A 339 -24.04 -2.29 30.47
C LYS A 339 -24.94 -1.06 30.48
N ALA A 340 -24.38 0.13 30.64
CA ALA A 340 -25.14 1.37 30.77
C ALA A 340 -25.67 1.89 29.42
N SER A 341 -24.87 1.77 28.35
CA SER A 341 -25.22 2.32 27.03
C SER A 341 -25.92 1.34 26.10
N GLY A 342 -25.80 0.03 26.37
CA GLY A 342 -26.22 -1.02 25.42
C GLY A 342 -25.36 -1.07 24.15
N TYR A 343 -24.16 -0.48 24.16
CA TYR A 343 -23.30 -0.35 22.98
C TYR A 343 -23.03 -1.70 22.31
N LYS A 344 -23.19 -1.71 20.98
CA LYS A 344 -22.80 -2.81 20.10
C LYS A 344 -22.14 -2.20 18.86
N PRO A 345 -20.93 -2.63 18.49
CA PRO A 345 -20.31 -2.15 17.27
C PRO A 345 -21.12 -2.62 16.06
N LYS A 346 -21.12 -1.81 15.00
CA LYS A 346 -21.76 -2.16 13.72
C LYS A 346 -21.17 -3.44 13.11
N TYR A 347 -19.87 -3.62 13.26
CA TYR A 347 -19.11 -4.77 12.78
C TYR A 347 -18.48 -5.44 14.00
N PRO A 348 -18.97 -6.62 14.45
CA PRO A 348 -18.57 -7.23 15.73
C PRO A 348 -17.29 -8.06 15.67
N GLU A 349 -16.70 -8.23 14.49
CA GLU A 349 -15.50 -9.03 14.27
C GLU A 349 -14.38 -8.57 15.20
N SER A 350 -13.77 -9.53 15.91
CA SER A 350 -12.72 -9.28 16.91
C SER A 350 -13.08 -8.31 18.05
N PHE A 351 -14.32 -7.83 18.18
CA PHE A 351 -14.73 -6.94 19.27
C PHE A 351 -14.65 -7.65 20.62
N LEU A 352 -13.82 -7.12 21.53
CA LEU A 352 -13.55 -7.73 22.83
C LEU A 352 -13.28 -9.23 22.72
N LYS A 353 -12.50 -9.64 21.72
CA LYS A 353 -12.24 -11.05 21.40
C LYS A 353 -11.69 -11.86 22.58
N HIS A 354 -11.04 -11.20 23.54
CA HIS A 354 -10.53 -11.81 24.77
C HIS A 354 -11.61 -12.07 25.81
N TRP A 355 -12.81 -11.50 25.69
CA TRP A 355 -13.92 -11.77 26.59
C TRP A 355 -14.62 -13.08 26.21
N ILE A 356 -14.90 -13.91 27.22
CA ILE A 356 -15.51 -15.22 27.01
C ILE A 356 -17.00 -15.08 27.23
N ASN A 357 -17.80 -15.34 26.18
CA ASN A 357 -19.25 -15.18 26.21
C ASN A 357 -19.71 -13.79 26.70
N GLY A 358 -19.00 -12.74 26.26
CA GLY A 358 -19.29 -11.36 26.65
C GLY A 358 -18.92 -11.01 28.09
N LYS A 359 -18.13 -11.83 28.77
CA LYS A 359 -17.65 -11.59 30.14
C LYS A 359 -16.13 -11.40 30.17
N ILE A 360 -15.69 -10.52 31.07
CA ILE A 360 -14.27 -10.30 31.36
C ILE A 360 -13.70 -11.63 31.89
N PRO A 361 -12.52 -12.08 31.41
CA PRO A 361 -11.82 -13.21 32.02
C PRO A 361 -11.49 -12.93 33.49
N ALA A 362 -11.61 -13.94 34.35
CA ALA A 362 -11.35 -13.78 35.79
C ALA A 362 -9.95 -13.23 36.07
N GLY A 363 -9.86 -12.20 36.92
CA GLY A 363 -8.59 -11.55 37.27
C GLY A 363 -8.08 -10.56 36.21
N LYS A 364 -8.89 -10.22 35.20
CA LYS A 364 -8.57 -9.24 34.15
C LYS A 364 -9.39 -7.97 34.23
N GLU A 365 -10.14 -7.77 35.31
CA GLU A 365 -11.00 -6.61 35.55
C GLU A 365 -10.21 -5.29 35.47
N ASP A 366 -9.04 -5.26 36.12
CA ASP A 366 -8.13 -4.10 36.15
C ASP A 366 -7.10 -4.09 35.01
N HIS A 367 -7.16 -5.03 34.08
CA HIS A 367 -6.31 -4.98 32.88
C HIS A 367 -6.85 -3.96 31.87
N PRO A 368 -5.99 -3.33 31.04
CA PRO A 368 -6.45 -2.45 29.98
C PRO A 368 -7.41 -3.19 29.04
N VAL A 369 -8.48 -2.51 28.63
CA VAL A 369 -9.34 -3.01 27.56
C VAL A 369 -8.57 -2.95 26.24
N VAL A 370 -8.62 -4.05 25.50
CA VAL A 370 -8.01 -4.23 24.18
C VAL A 370 -9.06 -4.82 23.23
N TYR A 371 -8.71 -5.09 21.97
CA TYR A 371 -9.68 -5.54 20.97
C TYR A 371 -10.84 -4.55 20.75
N VAL A 372 -10.48 -3.26 20.76
CA VAL A 372 -11.36 -2.12 20.47
C VAL A 372 -10.76 -1.32 19.32
N ASP A 373 -11.59 -0.82 18.40
CA ASP A 373 -11.14 0.07 17.33
C ASP A 373 -11.29 1.55 17.75
N LEU A 374 -10.97 2.46 16.83
CA LEU A 374 -11.12 3.90 17.06
C LEU A 374 -12.58 4.32 17.31
N ILE A 375 -13.55 3.64 16.70
CA ILE A 375 -14.98 3.95 16.84
C ILE A 375 -15.46 3.52 18.23
N ASP A 376 -15.07 2.33 18.67
CA ASP A 376 -15.33 1.76 19.98
C ASP A 376 -14.76 2.65 21.10
N ALA A 377 -13.51 3.10 20.94
CA ALA A 377 -12.83 3.99 21.89
C ALA A 377 -13.49 5.37 21.96
N ARG A 378 -13.89 5.94 20.81
CA ARG A 378 -14.64 7.20 20.77
C ARG A 378 -16.03 7.07 21.40
N ALA A 379 -16.73 5.97 21.18
CA ALA A 379 -18.04 5.73 21.77
C ALA A 379 -17.97 5.67 23.30
N TYR A 380 -16.98 4.96 23.84
CA TYR A 380 -16.69 4.96 25.28
C TYR A 380 -16.38 6.37 25.79
N ALA A 381 -15.48 7.09 25.11
CA ALA A 381 -15.07 8.43 25.55
C ALA A 381 -16.27 9.38 25.61
N ILE A 382 -17.13 9.37 24.59
CA ILE A 382 -18.36 10.18 24.55
C ILE A 382 -19.29 9.80 25.71
N TRP A 383 -19.54 8.51 25.93
CA TRP A 383 -20.38 8.05 27.04
C TRP A 383 -19.83 8.47 28.41
N ALA A 384 -18.50 8.43 28.59
CA ALA A 384 -17.83 8.84 29.81
C ALA A 384 -17.78 10.37 29.99
N GLY A 385 -18.28 11.16 29.02
CA GLY A 385 -18.19 12.62 29.03
C GLY A 385 -16.77 13.14 28.79
N LYS A 386 -15.95 12.38 28.07
CA LYS A 386 -14.53 12.62 27.78
C LYS A 386 -14.27 12.61 26.28
N ARG A 387 -12.98 12.64 25.90
CA ARG A 387 -12.50 12.45 24.53
C ARG A 387 -11.16 11.71 24.52
N LEU A 388 -10.71 11.22 23.37
CA LEU A 388 -9.35 10.70 23.22
C LEU A 388 -8.32 11.85 23.24
N PRO A 389 -7.06 11.61 23.65
CA PRO A 389 -6.00 12.60 23.55
C PRO A 389 -5.53 12.79 22.11
N SER A 390 -5.00 13.97 21.79
CA SER A 390 -4.07 14.12 20.68
C SER A 390 -2.73 13.45 21.01
N GLU A 391 -1.90 13.19 20.00
CA GLU A 391 -0.57 12.62 20.22
C GLU A 391 0.35 13.54 21.04
N GLU A 392 0.18 14.86 20.89
CA GLU A 392 0.93 15.87 21.62
C GLU A 392 0.52 15.91 23.09
N GLU A 393 -0.77 15.90 23.37
CA GLU A 393 -1.31 15.88 24.75
C GLU A 393 -0.84 14.63 25.49
N TRP A 394 -0.91 13.47 24.81
CA TRP A 394 -0.41 12.22 25.36
C TRP A 394 1.09 12.31 25.66
N GLN A 395 1.89 12.81 24.73
CA GLN A 395 3.35 12.90 24.89
C GLN A 395 3.73 13.85 26.03
N ILE A 396 3.08 15.00 26.15
CA ILE A 396 3.32 15.95 27.24
C ILE A 396 3.01 15.31 28.60
N ALA A 397 1.89 14.59 28.70
CA ALA A 397 1.52 13.86 29.93
C ALA A 397 2.54 12.77 30.30
N ALA A 398 3.18 12.16 29.30
CA ALA A 398 4.20 11.13 29.47
C ALA A 398 5.56 11.70 29.89
N GLN A 399 6.00 12.76 29.22
CA GLN A 399 7.34 13.35 29.39
C GLN A 399 7.50 14.16 30.68
N GLY A 400 6.40 14.72 31.20
CA GLY A 400 6.50 15.67 32.30
C GLY A 400 7.13 17.02 31.87
N PRO A 401 7.34 17.94 32.83
CA PRO A 401 7.92 19.25 32.55
C PRO A 401 9.37 19.18 32.05
N ASP A 402 10.10 18.11 32.41
CA ASP A 402 11.52 17.94 32.09
C ASP A 402 11.77 17.26 30.74
N GLY A 403 10.73 16.90 29.99
CA GLY A 403 10.89 16.34 28.65
C GLY A 403 11.49 14.93 28.62
N LEU A 404 11.26 14.11 29.66
CA LEU A 404 11.97 12.84 29.88
C LEU A 404 11.77 11.82 28.74
N MET A 405 12.80 11.00 28.48
CA MET A 405 12.76 9.95 27.45
C MET A 405 11.73 8.86 27.76
N TYR A 406 11.66 8.43 29.01
CA TYR A 406 10.65 7.53 29.57
C TYR A 406 9.93 8.24 30.73
N PRO A 407 8.75 7.78 31.16
CA PRO A 407 7.97 8.47 32.18
C PRO A 407 8.72 8.73 33.50
N TRP A 408 9.68 7.85 33.83
CA TRP A 408 10.46 7.88 35.06
C TRP A 408 11.88 8.45 34.90
N GLY A 409 12.38 8.69 33.68
CA GLY A 409 13.77 9.11 33.48
C GLY A 409 14.27 8.96 32.04
N ASN A 410 15.58 9.13 31.86
CA ASN A 410 16.21 9.08 30.53
C ASN A 410 16.76 7.71 30.15
N GLU A 411 16.76 6.76 31.08
CA GLU A 411 17.21 5.39 30.87
C GLU A 411 16.06 4.39 31.06
N MET A 412 16.10 3.30 30.29
CA MET A 412 15.14 2.22 30.47
C MET A 412 15.51 1.45 31.74
N GLU A 413 14.58 1.34 32.68
CA GLU A 413 14.78 0.64 33.94
C GLU A 413 13.88 -0.60 34.04
N ASP A 414 14.36 -1.59 34.78
CA ASP A 414 13.62 -2.82 35.08
C ASP A 414 12.47 -2.52 36.05
N ASN A 415 11.37 -3.27 35.93
CA ASN A 415 10.20 -3.15 36.82
C ASN A 415 9.54 -1.76 36.85
N ARG A 416 9.75 -0.93 35.82
CA ARG A 416 9.01 0.32 35.62
C ARG A 416 7.86 0.20 34.62
N CYS A 417 7.81 -0.86 33.81
CA CYS A 417 6.70 -1.11 32.90
C CYS A 417 6.55 -2.58 32.53
N ASN A 418 5.41 -2.93 31.94
CA ASN A 418 5.20 -4.25 31.36
C ASN A 418 5.94 -4.39 30.01
N ARG A 419 7.02 -5.16 30.04
CA ARG A 419 7.89 -5.44 28.89
C ARG A 419 8.08 -6.94 28.62
N ASN A 420 7.17 -7.78 29.08
CA ASN A 420 7.30 -9.25 29.08
C ASN A 420 7.34 -9.93 27.69
N THR A 421 7.25 -9.16 26.60
CA THR A 421 7.30 -9.51 25.17
C THR A 421 6.30 -10.55 24.66
N ASN A 422 5.57 -11.22 25.56
CA ASN A 422 4.63 -12.30 25.24
C ASN A 422 3.21 -11.81 24.90
N GLY A 423 2.96 -10.50 24.98
CA GLY A 423 1.67 -9.89 24.67
C GLY A 423 0.59 -10.05 25.74
N VAL A 424 0.97 -10.49 26.94
CA VAL A 424 0.07 -10.56 28.11
C VAL A 424 0.14 -9.24 28.87
N THR A 425 -0.98 -8.52 28.89
CA THR A 425 -1.10 -7.28 29.66
C THR A 425 -1.01 -7.53 31.17
N THR A 426 -0.71 -6.49 31.94
CA THR A 426 -0.78 -6.46 33.41
C THR A 426 -1.94 -5.57 33.84
N ALA A 427 -2.40 -5.73 35.09
CA ALA A 427 -3.33 -4.80 35.70
C ALA A 427 -2.74 -3.37 35.66
N VAL A 428 -3.60 -2.38 35.45
CA VAL A 428 -3.19 -0.99 35.54
C VAL A 428 -2.64 -0.71 36.94
N LYS A 429 -1.63 0.16 37.02
CA LYS A 429 -0.89 0.47 38.26
C LYS A 429 -0.02 -0.65 38.84
N ALA A 430 0.24 -1.72 38.10
CA ALA A 430 1.18 -2.77 38.53
C ALA A 430 2.62 -2.26 38.74
N PHE A 431 2.98 -1.13 38.11
CA PHE A 431 4.32 -0.53 38.18
C PHE A 431 4.26 0.88 38.79
N PRO A 432 4.14 1.02 40.12
CA PRO A 432 4.01 2.33 40.79
C PRO A 432 5.25 3.22 40.64
N GLN A 433 6.40 2.60 40.41
CA GLN A 433 7.63 3.31 40.13
C GLN A 433 7.71 3.81 38.67
N GLY A 434 6.85 3.31 37.77
CA GLY A 434 6.81 3.69 36.36
C GLY A 434 5.94 4.90 36.03
N VAL A 435 5.39 5.56 37.04
CA VAL A 435 4.47 6.68 36.88
C VAL A 435 5.18 7.90 36.30
N SER A 436 4.50 8.65 35.42
CA SER A 436 5.02 9.92 34.91
C SER A 436 5.08 10.98 36.00
N ALA A 437 5.83 12.07 35.77
CA ALA A 437 5.90 13.20 36.69
C ALA A 437 4.53 13.83 37.03
N TYR A 438 3.52 13.63 36.18
CA TYR A 438 2.15 14.10 36.41
C TYR A 438 1.22 13.05 37.03
N GLY A 439 1.70 11.84 37.32
CA GLY A 439 0.89 10.79 37.92
C GLY A 439 0.26 9.81 36.93
N CYS A 440 0.67 9.80 35.64
CA CYS A 440 0.12 8.87 34.66
C CYS A 440 0.84 7.52 34.70
N TYR A 441 0.10 6.44 34.89
CA TYR A 441 0.61 5.07 34.82
C TYR A 441 0.61 4.55 33.38
N ASP A 442 1.44 3.53 33.13
CA ASP A 442 1.47 2.77 31.87
C ASP A 442 1.63 3.63 30.61
N MET A 443 2.30 4.79 30.72
CA MET A 443 2.67 5.61 29.56
C MET A 443 3.79 4.96 28.73
N CYS A 444 4.31 3.79 29.12
CA CYS A 444 5.32 3.04 28.39
C CYS A 444 5.03 1.55 28.56
N GLY A 445 4.95 0.79 27.45
CA GLY A 445 4.64 -0.64 27.48
C GLY A 445 3.17 -0.95 27.78
N ASN A 446 2.90 -2.15 28.28
CA ASN A 446 1.55 -2.72 28.50
C ASN A 446 0.71 -2.79 27.20
N THR A 447 0.13 -1.70 26.74
CA THR A 447 -0.64 -1.60 25.48
C THR A 447 -0.29 -0.32 24.74
N TRP A 448 -0.24 -0.41 23.41
CA TRP A 448 -0.29 0.78 22.56
C TRP A 448 -1.57 1.54 22.87
N GLU A 449 -1.52 2.87 22.80
CA GLU A 449 -2.69 3.69 23.06
C GLU A 449 -3.13 4.48 21.83
N LEU A 450 -4.41 4.34 21.49
CA LEU A 450 -5.07 5.11 20.44
C LEU A 450 -5.10 6.61 20.79
N THR A 451 -4.65 7.43 19.86
CA THR A 451 -4.90 8.88 19.87
C THR A 451 -6.10 9.22 18.99
N GLY A 452 -6.74 10.36 19.25
CA GLY A 452 -8.03 10.68 18.66
C GLY A 452 -7.98 11.41 17.31
N ASN A 453 -6.82 11.94 16.91
CA ASN A 453 -6.64 12.58 15.61
C ASN A 453 -6.61 11.53 14.51
N GLU A 454 -7.58 11.59 13.62
CA GLU A 454 -7.67 10.71 12.47
C GLU A 454 -7.25 11.44 11.20
N TYR A 455 -6.33 10.83 10.46
CA TYR A 455 -5.74 11.36 9.25
C TYR A 455 -6.26 10.62 8.02
N SER A 456 -6.46 11.34 6.92
CA SER A 456 -6.87 10.75 5.64
C SER A 456 -6.37 11.57 4.45
N ASP A 457 -5.98 10.87 3.38
CA ASP A 457 -5.73 11.44 2.05
C ASP A 457 -6.95 11.29 1.11
N GLY A 458 -8.07 10.79 1.63
CA GLY A 458 -9.27 10.44 0.88
C GLY A 458 -9.31 8.99 0.36
N ARG A 459 -8.21 8.23 0.49
CA ARG A 459 -8.10 6.81 0.10
C ARG A 459 -7.63 5.92 1.24
N THR A 460 -6.68 6.38 2.03
CA THR A 460 -6.11 5.72 3.21
C THR A 460 -6.47 6.53 4.44
N ARG A 461 -6.81 5.83 5.52
CA ARG A 461 -7.04 6.42 6.85
C ARG A 461 -6.02 5.87 7.83
N PHE A 462 -5.59 6.67 8.79
CA PHE A 462 -4.71 6.22 9.86
C PHE A 462 -4.87 7.04 11.14
N VAL A 463 -4.38 6.50 12.24
CA VAL A 463 -4.18 7.17 13.52
C VAL A 463 -2.77 6.96 14.02
N ILE A 464 -2.40 7.74 15.02
CA ILE A 464 -1.13 7.58 15.73
C ILE A 464 -1.36 6.78 17.01
N LEU A 465 -0.46 5.82 17.25
CA LEU A 465 -0.34 5.08 18.50
C LEU A 465 0.87 5.58 19.30
N LYS A 466 0.72 5.57 20.62
CA LYS A 466 1.76 5.99 21.58
C LYS A 466 2.01 4.90 22.64
N GLY A 467 3.15 5.00 23.33
CA GLY A 467 3.50 4.17 24.51
C GLY A 467 4.20 2.84 24.24
N GLY A 468 4.02 2.24 23.06
CA GLY A 468 4.49 0.87 22.83
C GLY A 468 3.57 -0.16 23.48
N SER A 469 3.92 -1.44 23.44
CA SER A 469 3.11 -2.50 24.07
C SER A 469 3.97 -3.55 24.76
N CYS A 470 3.33 -4.43 25.53
CA CYS A 470 4.00 -5.59 26.13
C CYS A 470 4.41 -6.65 25.10
N PHE A 471 4.03 -6.55 23.83
CA PHE A 471 4.40 -7.51 22.79
C PHE A 471 5.52 -6.96 21.91
N LYS A 472 6.54 -7.78 21.63
CA LYS A 472 7.55 -7.49 20.62
C LYS A 472 7.67 -8.70 19.70
N ALA A 473 7.42 -8.49 18.41
CA ALA A 473 7.53 -9.57 17.44
C ALA A 473 8.98 -10.08 17.36
N GLY A 474 9.16 -11.41 17.41
CA GLY A 474 10.46 -12.06 17.24
C GLY A 474 10.91 -12.18 15.78
N GLY A 475 9.99 -12.06 14.83
CA GLY A 475 10.21 -12.03 13.39
C GLY A 475 9.28 -11.01 12.74
N SER A 476 9.42 -10.79 11.43
CA SER A 476 8.60 -9.82 10.69
C SER A 476 8.59 -8.40 11.29
N VAL A 477 9.71 -8.04 11.94
CA VAL A 477 9.91 -6.77 12.66
C VAL A 477 9.85 -5.53 11.76
N TRP A 478 9.85 -5.73 10.43
CA TRP A 478 9.69 -4.71 9.40
C TRP A 478 8.24 -4.23 9.24
N TYR A 479 7.21 -4.92 9.77
CA TYR A 479 5.82 -4.46 9.64
C TYR A 479 5.37 -3.47 10.72
N MET A 480 5.73 -3.70 11.98
CA MET A 480 5.21 -2.89 13.08
C MET A 480 6.20 -2.84 14.24
N ASP A 481 6.24 -1.70 14.90
CA ASP A 481 7.01 -1.52 16.13
C ASP A 481 6.34 -2.26 17.30
N GLY A 482 7.17 -2.81 18.19
CA GLY A 482 6.71 -3.54 19.36
C GLY A 482 7.58 -3.22 20.57
N GLY A 483 7.21 -3.79 21.71
CA GLY A 483 7.83 -3.53 23.01
C GLY A 483 7.47 -2.15 23.57
N PRO A 484 7.93 -1.85 24.79
CA PRO A 484 7.84 -0.52 25.37
C PRO A 484 8.61 0.49 24.51
N GLN A 485 8.11 1.71 24.43
CA GLN A 485 8.67 2.77 23.58
C GLN A 485 8.93 4.04 24.39
N LYS A 486 9.86 4.86 23.90
CA LYS A 486 10.11 6.20 24.44
C LYS A 486 8.84 7.07 24.35
N ASN A 487 8.74 8.05 25.22
CA ASN A 487 7.64 9.03 25.21
C ASN A 487 7.53 9.80 23.88
N SER A 488 8.67 10.10 23.23
CA SER A 488 8.75 10.77 21.93
C SER A 488 8.33 9.86 20.77
N PHE A 489 8.37 8.55 20.95
CA PHE A 489 8.13 7.60 19.87
C PHE A 489 6.65 7.48 19.52
N PHE A 490 6.34 7.30 18.25
CA PHE A 490 4.99 7.02 17.78
C PHE A 490 4.99 5.98 16.66
N ALA A 491 3.87 5.28 16.52
CA ALA A 491 3.65 4.36 15.41
C ALA A 491 2.40 4.77 14.62
N LYS A 492 2.46 4.67 13.30
CA LYS A 492 1.34 4.89 12.40
C LYS A 492 0.53 3.61 12.28
N MET A 493 -0.75 3.64 12.66
CA MET A 493 -1.68 2.52 12.45
C MET A 493 -2.64 2.86 11.32
N LEU A 494 -2.55 2.10 10.22
CA LEU A 494 -3.53 2.18 9.13
C LEU A 494 -4.88 1.63 9.61
N LEU A 495 -5.95 2.36 9.31
CA LEU A 495 -7.32 1.93 9.60
C LEU A 495 -7.89 1.26 8.35
N MET A 496 -7.94 -0.07 8.37
CA MET A 496 -8.35 -0.86 7.21
C MET A 496 -9.80 -1.32 7.33
N TRP A 497 -10.12 -1.91 8.48
CA TRP A 497 -11.44 -2.45 8.78
C TRP A 497 -11.55 -2.68 10.29
N PRO A 498 -12.67 -2.33 10.95
CA PRO A 498 -12.85 -2.51 12.40
C PRO A 498 -12.41 -3.88 12.93
N GLY A 499 -12.73 -4.98 12.23
CA GLY A 499 -12.33 -6.32 12.65
C GLY A 499 -10.83 -6.63 12.59
N LEU A 500 -10.09 -5.90 11.75
CA LEU A 500 -8.62 -6.00 11.63
C LEU A 500 -7.92 -4.99 12.55
N ASP A 501 -8.51 -3.81 12.74
CA ASP A 501 -7.94 -2.73 13.54
C ASP A 501 -7.95 -3.08 15.05
N ARG A 502 -8.88 -3.96 15.49
CA ARG A 502 -8.98 -4.46 16.87
C ARG A 502 -7.88 -5.46 17.21
N CYS A 503 -6.86 -4.98 17.90
CA CYS A 503 -5.68 -5.76 18.26
C CYS A 503 -5.62 -6.08 19.76
N SER A 504 -4.97 -7.19 20.13
CA SER A 504 -4.78 -7.62 21.52
C SER A 504 -3.82 -6.74 22.33
N THR A 505 -3.11 -5.83 21.67
CA THR A 505 -2.06 -4.99 22.24
C THR A 505 -2.35 -3.49 22.11
N VAL A 506 -3.55 -3.14 21.63
CA VAL A 506 -3.99 -1.75 21.42
C VAL A 506 -5.18 -1.47 22.33
N GLY A 507 -5.00 -0.52 23.24
CA GLY A 507 -6.03 0.04 24.11
C GLY A 507 -6.09 1.56 23.95
N PHE A 508 -6.57 2.25 24.97
CA PHE A 508 -6.68 3.71 24.96
C PHE A 508 -6.88 4.28 26.38
N ARG A 509 -6.72 5.61 26.49
CA ARG A 509 -7.13 6.40 27.65
C ARG A 509 -7.86 7.66 27.19
N CYS A 510 -8.58 8.32 28.08
CA CYS A 510 -9.35 9.52 27.75
C CYS A 510 -8.81 10.76 28.46
N ILE A 511 -9.22 11.93 27.96
CA ILE A 511 -8.92 13.24 28.51
C ILE A 511 -10.17 14.14 28.53
N THR A 512 -10.09 15.23 29.28
CA THR A 512 -11.07 16.31 29.36
C THR A 512 -10.36 17.66 29.38
N ASP A 513 -10.97 18.70 28.83
CA ASP A 513 -10.41 20.05 28.87
C ASP A 513 -10.74 20.73 30.22
N LEU A 514 -9.88 21.65 30.68
CA LEU A 514 -10.06 22.38 31.96
C LEU A 514 -10.22 23.89 31.78
#